data_AF-A0A3B8X9B3-F1
#
_entry.id   AF-A0A3B8X9B3-F1
#
_cell.length_a   1.000
_cell.length_b   1.000
_cell.length_c   1.000
_cell.angle_alpha   90.00
_cell.angle_beta   90.00
_cell.angle_gamma   90.00
#
_symmetry.space_group_name_H-M   'P 1'
#
loop_
_entity.id
_entity.type
_entity.pdbx_description
1 polymer ?
#
loop_
_entity_poly.entity_id
_entity_poly.type
_entity_poly.pdbx_seq_one_letter_code
_entity_poly.pdbx_strand_id
1 'polypeptide(L)'
;TLVEAMILIGLGLGCTMQTYTLIVQNSVSRADLAVATSATQLSRSMGSALGLAIMGTILTQGLASSIARYIPATGLHNFASPTAGSVFDPTQLAHLPAAIAAGIRHGLSDALHPVFVAGLAMIVLAFIATLFIREVPLRQTAHVAAGRSRAEADKNVETAV
;
A
#
# COMPACT_ATOMS: atom_id res chain seq x y z
N THR A 1 -13.98 13.84 9.07
CA THR A 1 -12.78 13.26 9.72
C THR A 1 -12.29 11.98 9.04
N LEU A 2 -12.97 10.82 9.10
CA LEU A 2 -12.47 9.59 8.43
C LEU A 2 -12.49 9.68 6.89
N VAL A 3 -13.55 10.23 6.31
CA VAL A 3 -13.66 10.40 4.85
C VAL A 3 -12.54 11.29 4.31
N GLU A 4 -12.21 12.39 5.02
CA GLU A 4 -11.09 13.28 4.64
C GLU A 4 -9.75 12.53 4.71
N ALA A 5 -9.53 11.72 5.74
CA ALA A 5 -8.33 10.90 5.84
C ALA A 5 -8.22 9.89 4.68
N MET A 6 -9.33 9.26 4.28
CA MET A 6 -9.36 8.34 3.13
C MET A 6 -9.04 9.06 1.81
N ILE A 7 -9.56 10.28 1.62
CA ILE A 7 -9.25 11.10 0.45
C ILE A 7 -7.77 11.47 0.43
N LEU A 8 -7.21 11.95 1.54
CA LEU A 8 -5.79 12.32 1.65
C LEU A 8 -4.86 11.14 1.40
N ILE A 9 -5.15 9.99 2.02
CA ILE A 9 -4.38 8.75 1.81
C ILE A 9 -4.48 8.31 0.35
N GLY A 10 -5.67 8.31 -0.24
CA GLY A 10 -5.89 7.92 -1.63
C GLY A 10 -5.11 8.77 -2.62
N LEU A 11 -5.13 10.09 -2.44
CA LEU A 11 -4.35 11.02 -3.27
C LEU A 11 -2.85 10.80 -3.11
N GLY A 12 -2.36 10.69 -1.88
CA GLY A 12 -0.93 10.46 -1.62
C GLY A 12 -0.43 9.15 -2.23
N LEU A 13 -1.19 8.06 -2.10
CA LEU A 13 -0.84 6.77 -2.66
C LEU A 13 -0.82 6.81 -4.20
N GLY A 14 -1.80 7.46 -4.82
CA GLY A 14 -1.90 7.61 -6.27
C GLY A 14 -0.77 8.44 -6.87
N CYS A 15 -0.43 9.58 -6.26
CA CYS A 15 0.70 10.39 -6.70
C CYS A 15 2.03 9.64 -6.60
N THR A 16 2.25 8.91 -5.51
CA THR A 16 3.52 8.19 -5.26
C THR A 16 3.75 7.06 -6.25
N MET A 17 2.71 6.29 -6.59
CA MET A 17 2.80 5.19 -7.56
C MET A 17 3.27 5.67 -8.95
N GLN A 18 2.79 6.83 -9.38
CA GLN A 18 3.08 7.38 -10.70
C GLN A 18 4.51 7.92 -10.74
N THR A 19 4.92 8.64 -9.70
CA THR A 19 6.29 9.14 -9.57
C THR A 19 7.31 8.00 -9.56
N TYR A 20 7.07 6.94 -8.79
CA TYR A 20 7.98 5.79 -8.73
C TYR A 20 8.12 5.09 -10.10
N THR A 21 6.99 4.91 -10.80
CA THR A 21 6.98 4.28 -12.13
C THR A 21 7.80 5.10 -13.13
N LEU A 22 7.66 6.42 -13.11
CA LEU A 22 8.45 7.31 -13.96
C LEU A 22 9.95 7.24 -13.66
N ILE A 23 10.34 7.19 -12.38
CA ILE A 23 11.75 7.09 -11.97
C ILE A 23 12.39 5.82 -12.53
N VAL A 24 11.73 4.67 -12.35
CA VAL A 24 12.24 3.37 -12.84
C VAL A 24 12.36 3.38 -14.36
N GLN A 25 11.31 3.82 -15.06
CA GLN A 25 11.32 3.88 -16.52
C GLN A 25 12.38 4.83 -17.06
N ASN A 26 12.66 5.93 -16.35
CA ASN A 26 13.68 6.89 -16.75
C ASN A 26 15.12 6.35 -16.57
N SER A 27 15.32 5.50 -15.57
CA SER A 27 16.64 4.99 -15.17
C SER A 27 17.15 3.86 -16.06
N VAL A 28 16.32 3.29 -16.95
CA VAL A 28 16.69 2.11 -17.77
C VAL A 28 16.61 2.38 -19.28
N SER A 29 17.28 1.55 -20.09
CA SER A 29 17.20 1.63 -21.55
C SER A 29 15.80 1.22 -22.06
N ARG A 30 15.41 1.65 -23.28
CA ARG A 30 14.11 1.27 -23.86
C ARG A 30 13.97 -0.24 -24.06
N ALA A 31 15.07 -0.94 -24.32
CA ALA A 31 15.10 -2.39 -24.48
C ALA A 31 14.78 -3.11 -23.16
N ASP A 32 15.15 -2.53 -22.02
CA ASP A 32 15.01 -3.16 -20.70
C ASP A 32 13.76 -2.70 -19.93
N LEU A 33 12.92 -1.83 -20.52
CA LEU A 33 11.73 -1.28 -19.87
C LEU A 33 10.77 -2.37 -19.38
N ALA A 34 10.59 -3.44 -20.16
CA ALA A 34 9.72 -4.56 -19.81
C ALA A 34 10.25 -5.33 -18.59
N VAL A 35 11.57 -5.53 -18.52
CA VAL A 35 12.24 -6.22 -17.40
C VAL A 35 12.17 -5.37 -16.14
N ALA A 36 12.48 -4.07 -16.24
CA ALA A 36 12.46 -3.14 -15.11
C ALA A 36 11.05 -2.95 -14.51
N THR A 37 10.03 -2.88 -15.38
CA THR A 37 8.63 -2.78 -14.96
C THR A 37 8.19 -4.05 -14.24
N SER A 38 8.52 -5.22 -14.79
CA SER A 38 8.17 -6.51 -14.18
C SER A 38 8.89 -6.73 -12.85
N ALA A 39 10.17 -6.38 -12.75
CA ALA A 39 10.93 -6.44 -11.49
C ALA A 39 10.33 -5.53 -10.41
N THR A 40 9.88 -4.32 -10.80
CA THR A 40 9.16 -3.40 -9.92
C THR A 40 7.84 -3.98 -9.44
N GLN A 41 7.04 -4.55 -10.37
CA GLN A 41 5.74 -5.13 -10.03
C GLN A 41 5.89 -6.36 -9.12
N LEU A 42 6.89 -7.21 -9.38
CA LEU A 42 7.23 -8.35 -8.54
C LEU A 42 7.63 -7.89 -7.14
N SER A 43 8.55 -6.93 -7.03
CA SER A 43 9.00 -6.37 -5.75
C SER A 43 7.83 -5.81 -4.95
N ARG A 44 6.89 -5.12 -5.62
CA ARG A 44 5.66 -4.61 -5.02
C ARG A 44 4.76 -5.73 -4.52
N SER A 45 4.55 -6.77 -5.33
CA SER A 45 3.72 -7.92 -4.94
C SER A 45 4.33 -8.65 -3.73
N MET A 46 5.64 -8.92 -3.75
CA MET A 46 6.35 -9.51 -2.61
C MET A 46 6.23 -8.63 -1.36
N GLY A 47 6.44 -7.31 -1.49
CA GLY A 47 6.29 -6.36 -0.40
C GLY A 47 4.86 -6.34 0.17
N SER A 48 3.84 -6.39 -0.69
CA SER A 48 2.45 -6.45 -0.24
C SER A 48 2.13 -7.73 0.51
N ALA A 49 2.63 -8.88 0.06
CA ALA A 49 2.40 -10.17 0.71
C ALA A 49 3.08 -10.24 2.08
N LEU A 50 4.35 -9.81 2.16
CA LEU A 50 5.09 -9.73 3.42
C LEU A 50 4.43 -8.73 4.39
N GLY A 51 4.04 -7.56 3.90
CA GLY A 51 3.34 -6.55 4.69
C GLY A 51 2.03 -7.08 5.27
N LEU A 52 1.20 -7.71 4.44
CA LEU A 52 -0.06 -8.33 4.89
C LEU A 52 0.18 -9.42 5.93
N ALA A 53 1.19 -10.28 5.73
CA ALA A 53 1.51 -11.36 6.65
C ALA A 53 1.94 -10.84 8.03
N ILE A 54 2.80 -9.82 8.07
CA ILE A 54 3.25 -9.20 9.32
C ILE A 54 2.06 -8.53 10.02
N MET A 55 1.29 -7.69 9.30
CA MET A 55 0.16 -6.98 9.90
C MET A 55 -0.95 -7.94 10.36
N GLY A 56 -1.23 -8.99 9.58
CA GLY A 56 -2.20 -10.03 9.94
C GLY A 56 -1.76 -10.84 11.17
N THR A 57 -0.46 -11.07 11.33
CA THR A 57 0.12 -11.72 12.52
C THR A 57 -0.06 -10.83 13.75
N ILE A 58 0.29 -9.55 13.66
CA ILE A 58 0.11 -8.57 14.74
C ILE A 58 -1.36 -8.51 15.15
N LEU A 59 -2.28 -8.39 14.18
CA LEU A 59 -3.71 -8.37 14.43
C LEU A 59 -4.16 -9.64 15.13
N THR A 60 -3.83 -10.81 14.60
CA THR A 60 -4.28 -12.10 15.14
C THR A 60 -3.80 -12.33 16.57
N GLN A 61 -2.55 -11.96 16.87
CA GLN A 61 -1.98 -12.04 18.22
C GLN A 61 -2.65 -11.07 19.19
N GLY A 62 -2.95 -9.85 18.75
CA GLY A 62 -3.64 -8.84 19.56
C GLY A 62 -5.12 -9.13 19.75
N LEU A 63 -5.76 -9.80 18.79
CA LEU A 63 -7.21 -10.00 18.75
C LEU A 63 -7.70 -10.91 19.88
N ALA A 64 -7.05 -12.07 20.08
CA ALA A 64 -7.43 -13.00 21.13
C ALA A 64 -7.29 -12.39 22.53
N SER A 65 -6.20 -11.66 22.78
CA SER A 65 -5.92 -11.03 24.08
C SER A 65 -6.80 -9.81 24.36
N SER A 66 -7.13 -9.01 23.33
CA SER A 66 -7.98 -7.83 23.46
C SER A 66 -9.45 -8.22 23.64
N ILE A 67 -9.95 -9.20 22.90
CA ILE A 67 -11.33 -9.70 23.02
C ILE A 67 -11.58 -10.35 24.39
N ALA A 68 -10.62 -11.15 24.88
CA ALA A 68 -10.73 -11.80 26.20
C ALA A 68 -10.86 -10.80 27.37
N ARG A 69 -10.44 -9.54 27.18
CA ARG A 69 -10.52 -8.49 28.20
C ARG A 69 -11.92 -7.89 28.36
N TYR A 70 -12.78 -8.03 27.34
CA TYR A 70 -14.09 -7.39 27.29
C TYR A 70 -15.27 -8.38 27.25
N ILE A 71 -15.02 -9.70 27.28
CA ILE A 71 -16.06 -10.73 27.19
C ILE A 71 -15.89 -11.76 28.32
N PRO A 72 -16.98 -12.17 29.00
CA PRO A 72 -16.92 -13.26 29.98
C PRO A 72 -16.50 -14.59 29.34
N ALA A 73 -15.84 -15.48 30.11
CA ALA A 73 -15.28 -16.74 29.64
C ALA A 73 -16.30 -17.65 28.89
N THR A 74 -17.59 -17.53 29.20
CA THR A 74 -18.69 -18.23 28.52
C THR A 74 -18.91 -17.77 27.08
N GLY A 75 -18.67 -16.50 26.77
CA GLY A 75 -18.73 -15.96 25.41
C GLY A 75 -17.52 -16.35 24.56
N LEU A 76 -16.36 -16.54 25.21
CA LEU A 76 -15.11 -16.93 24.54
C LEU A 76 -15.15 -18.38 24.01
N HIS A 77 -15.85 -19.29 24.71
CA HIS A 77 -16.05 -20.67 24.24
C HIS A 77 -16.97 -20.76 23.01
N ASN A 78 -17.99 -19.90 22.92
CA ASN A 78 -18.86 -19.83 21.75
C ASN A 78 -18.16 -19.17 20.54
N PHE A 79 -17.17 -18.32 20.80
CA PHE A 79 -16.27 -17.73 19.80
C PHE A 79 -14.98 -18.56 19.71
N ALA A 80 -15.11 -19.83 19.31
CA ALA A 80 -13.98 -20.73 19.14
C ALA A 80 -12.97 -20.14 18.13
N SER A 81 -11.84 -19.68 18.65
CA SER A 81 -10.76 -19.01 17.91
C SER A 81 -11.18 -17.75 17.14
N PRO A 82 -11.17 -16.56 17.78
CA PRO A 82 -11.38 -15.30 17.07
C PRO A 82 -10.24 -15.08 16.06
N THR A 83 -10.51 -15.45 14.81
CA THR A 83 -9.67 -15.09 13.67
C THR A 83 -10.17 -13.77 13.11
N ALA A 84 -9.28 -13.01 12.45
CA ALA A 84 -9.66 -11.76 11.80
C ALA A 84 -10.90 -11.95 10.89
N GLY A 85 -10.95 -13.04 10.11
CA GLY A 85 -12.11 -13.34 9.25
C GLY A 85 -13.43 -13.52 10.00
N SER A 86 -13.43 -14.23 11.13
CA SER A 86 -14.65 -14.47 11.93
C SER A 86 -15.20 -13.22 12.64
N VAL A 87 -14.32 -12.28 12.97
CA VAL A 87 -14.69 -11.05 13.69
C VAL A 87 -15.24 -9.97 12.76
N PHE A 88 -14.85 -9.99 11.48
CA PHE A 88 -15.36 -9.08 10.46
C PHE A 88 -16.66 -9.56 9.80
N ASP A 89 -17.15 -10.76 10.10
CA ASP A 89 -18.37 -11.30 9.50
C ASP A 89 -19.62 -10.83 10.27
N PRO A 90 -20.47 -9.95 9.68
CA PRO A 90 -21.65 -9.42 10.35
C PRO A 90 -22.74 -10.47 10.57
N THR A 91 -22.74 -11.57 9.81
CA THR A 91 -23.70 -12.66 10.00
C THR A 91 -23.38 -13.46 11.26
N GLN A 92 -22.10 -13.68 11.55
CA GLN A 92 -21.63 -14.32 12.78
C GLN A 92 -21.96 -13.45 14.00
N LEU A 93 -21.72 -12.13 13.91
CA LEU A 93 -22.03 -11.19 15.00
C LEU A 93 -23.53 -11.02 15.28
N ALA A 94 -24.39 -11.17 14.26
CA ALA A 94 -25.84 -11.00 14.41
C ALA A 94 -26.51 -12.09 15.26
N HIS A 95 -25.89 -13.26 15.37
CA HIS A 95 -26.40 -14.39 16.16
C HIS A 95 -25.98 -14.31 17.63
N LEU A 96 -25.17 -13.31 18.01
CA LEU A 96 -24.67 -13.15 19.37
C LEU A 96 -25.50 -12.16 20.19
N PRO A 97 -25.59 -12.38 21.52
CA PRO A 97 -26.13 -11.38 22.44
C PRO A 97 -25.45 -10.01 22.27
N ALA A 98 -26.23 -8.93 22.25
CA ALA A 98 -25.75 -7.57 21.97
C ALA A 98 -24.56 -7.12 22.86
N ALA A 99 -24.51 -7.59 24.11
CA ALA A 99 -23.41 -7.33 25.03
C ALA A 99 -22.08 -7.95 24.58
N ILE A 100 -22.10 -9.15 23.99
CA ILE A 100 -20.90 -9.81 23.46
C ILE A 100 -20.45 -9.14 22.17
N ALA A 101 -21.39 -8.78 21.29
CA ALA A 101 -21.08 -8.04 20.06
C ALA A 101 -20.41 -6.68 20.33
N ALA A 102 -20.85 -5.96 21.36
CA ALA A 102 -20.23 -4.70 21.79
C ALA A 102 -18.81 -4.91 22.35
N GLY A 103 -18.58 -5.98 23.12
CA GLY A 103 -17.26 -6.37 23.62
C GLY A 103 -16.29 -6.76 22.49
N ILE A 104 -16.76 -7.50 21.48
CA ILE A 104 -15.97 -7.84 20.29
C ILE A 104 -15.57 -6.56 19.52
N ARG A 105 -16.48 -5.61 19.33
CA ARG A 105 -16.17 -4.35 18.63
C ARG A 105 -15.11 -3.51 19.36
N HIS A 106 -15.17 -3.47 20.69
CA HIS A 106 -14.14 -2.80 21.50
C HIS A 106 -12.80 -3.55 21.43
N GLY A 107 -12.80 -4.86 21.62
CA GLY A 107 -11.60 -5.68 21.53
C GLY A 107 -10.94 -5.62 20.15
N LEU A 108 -11.74 -5.57 19.08
CA LEU A 108 -11.25 -5.38 17.71
C LEU A 108 -10.62 -4.00 17.50
N SER A 109 -11.25 -2.93 18.01
CA SER A 109 -10.69 -1.58 17.90
C SER A 109 -9.34 -1.48 18.64
N ASP A 110 -9.24 -2.10 19.81
CA ASP A 110 -8.01 -2.15 20.62
C ASP A 110 -6.91 -2.97 19.90
N ALA A 111 -7.27 -4.09 19.29
CA ALA A 111 -6.35 -4.93 18.51
C ALA A 111 -5.89 -4.28 17.19
N LEU A 112 -6.68 -3.37 16.61
CA LEU A 112 -6.32 -2.63 15.39
C LEU A 112 -5.31 -1.51 15.65
N HIS A 113 -5.34 -0.89 16.84
CA HIS A 113 -4.41 0.19 17.19
C HIS A 113 -2.92 -0.17 16.95
N PRO A 114 -2.37 -1.29 17.47
CA PRO A 114 -0.97 -1.65 17.23
C PRO A 114 -0.67 -1.93 15.76
N VAL A 115 -1.65 -2.37 14.96
CA VAL A 115 -1.48 -2.59 13.51
C VAL A 115 -1.25 -1.26 12.79
N PHE A 116 -2.03 -0.23 13.11
CA PHE A 116 -1.83 1.10 12.54
C PHE A 116 -0.50 1.74 12.96
N VAL A 117 -0.07 1.56 14.22
CA VAL A 117 1.23 2.04 14.71
C VAL A 117 2.38 1.33 13.99
N ALA A 118 2.30 0.00 13.82
CA ALA A 118 3.29 -0.76 13.06
C ALA A 118 3.33 -0.33 11.59
N GLY A 119 2.16 -0.07 10.98
CA GLY A 119 2.05 0.49 9.64
C GLY A 119 2.73 1.86 9.51
N LEU A 120 2.52 2.75 10.48
CA LEU A 120 3.19 4.05 10.52
C LEU A 120 4.71 3.90 10.62
N ALA A 121 5.22 3.00 11.48
CA ALA A 121 6.65 2.73 11.59
C ALA A 121 7.25 2.22 10.26
N MET A 122 6.54 1.33 9.56
CA MET A 122 6.93 0.86 8.23
C MET A 122 6.96 1.99 7.19
N ILE A 123 5.99 2.91 7.22
CA ILE A 123 5.98 4.09 6.35
C ILE A 123 7.19 5.00 6.63
N VAL A 124 7.49 5.26 7.89
CA VAL A 124 8.67 6.05 8.30
C VAL A 124 9.96 5.38 7.82
N LEU A 125 10.09 4.06 7.96
CA LEU A 125 11.24 3.31 7.46
C LEU A 125 11.37 3.41 5.94
N ALA A 126 10.27 3.27 5.20
CA ALA A 126 10.25 3.43 3.75
C ALA A 126 10.60 4.86 3.31
N PHE A 127 10.14 5.86 4.06
CA PHE A 127 10.49 7.26 3.83
C PHE A 127 11.99 7.50 4.04
N ILE A 128 12.56 7.00 5.13
CA ILE A 128 14.01 7.08 5.39
C ILE A 128 14.79 6.37 4.28
N ALA A 129 14.39 5.16 3.89
CA ALA A 129 15.04 4.44 2.80
C ALA A 129 14.97 5.21 1.47
N THR A 130 13.87 5.93 1.22
CA THR A 130 13.69 6.78 0.03
C THR A 130 14.71 7.93 0.02
N LEU A 131 15.11 8.48 1.16
CA LEU A 131 16.13 9.53 1.24
C LEU A 131 17.52 9.07 0.76
N PHE A 132 17.79 7.75 0.76
CA PHE A 132 19.04 7.19 0.24
C PHE A 132 19.01 6.90 -1.27
N ILE A 133 17.86 7.09 -1.94
CA ILE A 133 17.76 6.91 -3.38
C ILE A 133 18.52 8.05 -4.07
N ARG A 134 19.59 7.71 -4.79
CA ARG A 134 20.37 8.67 -5.58
C ARG A 134 19.54 9.13 -6.77
N GLU A 135 19.29 10.44 -6.88
CA GLU A 135 18.62 11.04 -8.02
C GLU A 135 19.39 10.75 -9.32
N VAL A 136 18.74 10.06 -10.25
CA VAL A 136 19.22 9.92 -11.63
C VAL A 136 18.57 11.05 -12.44
N PRO A 137 19.34 11.95 -13.06
CA PRO A 137 18.77 13.08 -13.80
C PRO A 137 17.84 12.57 -14.90
N LEU A 138 16.64 13.16 -14.94
CA LEU A 138 15.58 12.80 -15.86
C LEU A 138 16.12 12.84 -17.30
N ARG A 139 16.15 11.73 -18.05
CA ARG A 139 16.60 11.66 -19.45
C ARG A 139 15.93 12.74 -20.31
N GLN A 140 16.66 13.83 -20.58
CA GLN A 140 16.22 14.94 -21.44
C GLN A 140 16.30 14.63 -22.95
N THR A 141 16.81 13.45 -23.33
CA THR A 141 17.07 13.09 -24.74
C THR A 141 15.81 12.91 -25.59
N ALA A 142 14.62 12.75 -25.00
CA ALA A 142 13.37 12.68 -25.77
C ALA A 142 12.96 14.03 -26.39
N HIS A 143 13.20 15.14 -25.69
CA HIS A 143 12.88 16.48 -26.22
C HIS A 143 13.89 16.94 -27.28
N VAL A 144 15.16 16.53 -27.14
CA VAL A 144 16.22 16.91 -28.08
C VAL A 144 16.13 16.13 -29.41
N ALA A 145 15.73 14.85 -29.38
CA ALA A 145 15.55 14.05 -30.60
C ALA A 145 14.30 14.45 -31.40
N ALA A 146 13.18 14.72 -30.72
CA ALA A 146 11.94 15.18 -31.38
C ALA A 146 12.09 16.59 -31.98
N GLY A 147 12.82 17.49 -31.29
CA GLY A 147 13.15 18.81 -31.81
C GLY A 147 14.07 18.78 -33.03
N ARG A 148 15.09 17.90 -33.03
CA ARG A 148 15.99 17.73 -34.18
C ARG A 148 15.30 17.10 -35.39
N SER A 149 14.50 16.06 -35.20
CA SER A 149 13.78 15.39 -36.30
C SER A 149 12.76 16.32 -36.97
N ARG A 150 12.09 17.19 -36.20
CA ARG A 150 11.17 18.20 -36.75
C ARG A 150 11.90 19.35 -37.43
N ALA A 151 13.06 19.77 -36.92
CA ALA A 151 13.89 20.80 -37.56
C ALA A 151 14.58 20.29 -38.85
N GLU A 152 14.92 18.99 -38.93
CA GLU A 152 15.41 18.34 -40.16
C GLU A 152 14.30 18.18 -41.20
N ALA A 153 13.08 17.83 -40.77
CA ALA A 153 11.93 17.74 -41.66
C ALA A 153 11.57 19.09 -42.29
N ASP A 154 11.64 20.18 -41.52
CA ASP A 154 11.33 21.54 -41.98
C ASP A 154 12.36 22.06 -42.99
N LYS A 155 13.66 21.82 -42.74
CA LYS A 155 14.74 22.17 -43.67
C LYS A 155 14.66 21.45 -45.01
N ASN A 156 14.30 20.16 -45.00
CA ASN A 156 14.20 19.38 -46.22
C ASN A 156 13.03 19.82 -47.12
N VAL A 157 11.97 20.37 -46.53
CA VAL A 157 10.83 20.94 -47.26
C VAL A 157 11.21 22.29 -47.88
N GLU A 158 11.96 23.13 -47.17
CA GLU A 158 12.41 24.45 -47.68
C GLU A 158 13.45 24.33 -48.81
N THR A 159 14.29 23.29 -48.81
CA THR A 159 15.24 23.03 -49.91
C THR A 159 14.62 22.36 -51.14
N ALA A 160 13.37 21.90 -51.05
CA ALA A 160 12.67 21.18 -52.13
C ALA A 160 11.68 22.07 -52.92
N VAL A 161 11.58 23.36 -52.58
CA VAL A 161 10.80 24.40 -53.27
C VAL A 161 11.75 25.36 -53.98
#